data_AF-A0A444IQL6-F1
#
_entry.id   AF-A0A444IQL6-F1
#
_cell.length_a   1.000
_cell.length_b   1.000
_cell.length_c   1.000
_cell.angle_alpha   90.00
_cell.angle_beta   90.00
_cell.angle_gamma   90.00
#
_symmetry.space_group_name_H-M   'P 1'
#
loop_
_entity.id
_entity.type
_entity.pdbx_description
1 polymer ?
#
loop_
_entity_poly.entity_id
_entity_poly.type
_entity_poly.pdbx_seq_one_letter_code
_entity_poly.pdbx_strand_id
1 'polypeptide(L)'
;MKVARAVGLDQVILSTGRTSEAAVQKLLLLPEEAQVMMGDYLEYALKAAGKHGFSRIHLAGMWAKTLKCALCIPHTHVRNGALEMDQAARLLGELGLDQDSVTRMTTANTAREILQRLQKKGREDLVRAVCNKAQQYADECSGLPVIVYLVTSEAGVIVQV
;
A
#
# COMPACT_ATOMS: atom_id res chain seq x y z
N MET A 1 -13.35 -10.76 -7.68
CA MET A 1 -13.19 -11.83 -6.67
C MET A 1 -14.02 -13.08 -7.00
N LYS A 2 -15.36 -13.01 -7.04
CA LYS A 2 -16.17 -14.19 -7.42
C LYS A 2 -15.78 -14.77 -8.79
N VAL A 3 -15.52 -13.91 -9.78
CA VAL A 3 -15.02 -14.32 -11.12
C VAL A 3 -13.69 -15.07 -10.98
N ALA A 4 -12.68 -14.47 -10.35
CA ALA A 4 -11.38 -15.12 -10.10
C ALA A 4 -11.53 -16.52 -9.47
N ARG A 5 -12.38 -16.65 -8.44
CA ARG A 5 -12.66 -17.95 -7.81
C ARG A 5 -13.37 -18.92 -8.74
N ALA A 6 -14.33 -18.46 -9.54
CA ALA A 6 -15.07 -19.29 -10.48
C ALA A 6 -14.17 -19.87 -11.57
N VAL A 7 -13.11 -19.15 -11.96
CA VAL A 7 -12.10 -19.64 -12.91
C VAL A 7 -10.94 -20.39 -12.25
N GLY A 8 -11.06 -20.73 -10.96
CA GLY A 8 -10.11 -21.59 -10.26
C GLY A 8 -8.87 -20.89 -9.69
N LEU A 9 -8.83 -19.56 -9.64
CA LEU A 9 -7.68 -18.84 -9.09
C LEU A 9 -7.69 -18.86 -7.56
N ASP A 10 -6.51 -19.11 -7.00
CA ASP A 10 -6.27 -19.14 -5.56
C ASP A 10 -5.66 -17.83 -5.03
N GLN A 11 -5.10 -17.00 -5.91
CA GLN A 11 -4.50 -15.70 -5.57
C GLN A 11 -5.28 -14.55 -6.23
N VAL A 12 -5.23 -13.37 -5.61
CA VAL A 12 -5.89 -12.16 -6.10
C VAL A 12 -4.97 -10.95 -6.02
N ILE A 13 -5.06 -10.07 -7.01
CA ILE A 13 -4.36 -8.79 -7.03
C ILE A 13 -5.37 -7.71 -6.65
N LEU A 14 -5.06 -6.95 -5.59
CA LEU A 14 -5.80 -5.77 -5.17
C LEU A 14 -5.00 -4.52 -5.53
N SER A 15 -5.51 -3.72 -6.46
CA SER A 15 -4.83 -2.51 -6.92
C SER A 15 -5.57 -1.25 -6.46
N THR A 16 -4.82 -0.21 -6.06
CA THR A 16 -5.41 1.09 -5.71
C THR A 16 -5.85 1.91 -6.93
N GLY A 17 -5.48 1.48 -8.14
CA GLY A 17 -5.77 2.18 -9.40
C GLY A 17 -4.95 1.64 -10.57
N ARG A 18 -5.20 2.17 -11.78
CA ARG A 18 -4.61 1.70 -13.05
C ARG A 18 -3.08 1.63 -13.07
N THR A 19 -2.39 2.61 -12.48
CA THR A 19 -0.92 2.60 -12.42
C THR A 19 -0.40 1.42 -11.60
N SER A 20 -1.00 1.16 -10.44
CA SER A 20 -0.61 0.05 -9.58
C SER A 20 -0.91 -1.30 -10.25
N GLU A 21 -2.09 -1.42 -10.87
CA GLU A 21 -2.52 -2.60 -11.63
C GLU A 21 -1.55 -2.94 -12.77
N ALA A 22 -1.26 -1.97 -13.63
CA ALA A 22 -0.36 -2.16 -14.76
C ALA A 22 1.07 -2.51 -14.32
N ALA A 23 1.53 -1.96 -13.19
CA ALA A 23 2.86 -2.25 -12.67
C ALA A 23 3.01 -3.70 -12.21
N VAL A 24 2.03 -4.23 -11.45
CA VAL A 24 2.10 -5.61 -10.96
C VAL A 24 1.67 -6.64 -11.99
N GLN A 25 0.80 -6.29 -12.95
CA GLN A 25 0.43 -7.20 -14.04
C GLN A 25 1.66 -7.63 -14.86
N LYS A 26 2.58 -6.69 -15.13
CA LYS A 26 3.84 -6.97 -15.84
C LYS A 26 4.78 -7.89 -15.07
N LEU A 27 4.66 -7.92 -13.74
CA LEU A 27 5.53 -8.69 -12.86
C LEU A 27 4.98 -10.07 -12.54
N LEU A 28 3.68 -10.15 -12.22
CA LEU A 28 3.05 -11.37 -11.71
C LEU A 28 2.53 -12.29 -12.83
N LEU A 29 2.23 -11.72 -14.01
CA LEU A 29 1.70 -12.45 -15.17
C LEU A 29 0.49 -13.35 -14.83
N LEU A 30 -0.29 -12.98 -13.80
CA LEU A 30 -1.53 -13.65 -13.46
C LEU A 30 -2.63 -13.31 -14.49
N PRO A 31 -3.65 -14.17 -14.66
CA PRO A 31 -4.77 -13.87 -15.54
C PRO A 31 -5.48 -12.58 -15.13
N GLU A 32 -6.11 -11.91 -16.09
CA GLU A 32 -6.81 -10.64 -15.85
C GLU A 32 -7.91 -10.78 -14.78
N GLU A 33 -8.53 -11.96 -14.67
CA GLU A 33 -9.53 -12.27 -13.66
C GLU A 33 -9.00 -12.19 -12.22
N ALA A 34 -7.68 -12.31 -12.03
CA ALA A 34 -7.02 -12.11 -10.74
C ALA A 34 -7.05 -10.64 -10.30
N GLN A 35 -7.21 -9.69 -11.23
CA GLN A 35 -7.18 -8.26 -10.97
C GLN A 35 -8.49 -7.77 -10.37
N VAL A 36 -8.38 -7.05 -9.26
CA VAL A 36 -9.50 -6.35 -8.63
C VAL A 36 -9.03 -4.95 -8.23
N MET A 37 -9.51 -3.94 -8.95
CA MET A 37 -9.28 -2.55 -8.59
C MET A 37 -10.16 -2.18 -7.39
N MET A 38 -9.57 -2.12 -6.20
CA MET A 38 -10.30 -1.81 -4.96
C MET A 38 -10.57 -0.31 -4.78
N GLY A 39 -9.85 0.54 -5.51
CA GLY A 39 -9.94 2.00 -5.36
C GLY A 39 -9.62 2.44 -3.93
N ASP A 40 -10.60 3.02 -3.25
CA ASP A 40 -10.46 3.52 -1.87
C ASP A 40 -10.92 2.53 -0.79
N TYR A 41 -11.47 1.37 -1.15
CA TYR A 41 -12.12 0.44 -0.24
C TYR A 41 -11.17 -0.67 0.27
N LEU A 42 -10.07 -0.26 0.91
CA LEU A 42 -8.97 -1.16 1.33
C LEU A 42 -9.45 -2.30 2.25
N GLU A 43 -9.97 -1.98 3.43
CA GLU A 43 -10.32 -3.01 4.41
C GLU A 43 -11.45 -3.91 3.92
N TYR A 44 -12.42 -3.32 3.22
CA TYR A 44 -13.49 -4.10 2.59
C TYR A 44 -12.94 -5.12 1.59
N ALA A 45 -12.02 -4.71 0.72
CA ALA A 45 -11.43 -5.60 -0.27
C ALA A 45 -10.56 -6.71 0.39
N LEU A 46 -9.78 -6.37 1.41
CA LEU A 46 -8.99 -7.33 2.18
C LEU A 46 -9.88 -8.38 2.85
N LYS A 47 -10.92 -7.96 3.56
CA LYS A 47 -11.88 -8.86 4.19
C LYS A 47 -12.65 -9.69 3.17
N ALA A 48 -13.00 -9.11 2.03
CA ALA A 48 -13.69 -9.83 0.96
C ALA A 48 -12.80 -10.94 0.37
N ALA A 49 -11.50 -10.69 0.20
CA ALA A 49 -10.56 -11.73 -0.22
C ALA A 49 -10.49 -12.90 0.77
N GLY A 50 -10.35 -12.61 2.07
CA GLY A 50 -10.40 -13.64 3.13
C GLY A 50 -11.68 -14.47 3.07
N LYS A 51 -12.84 -13.81 2.98
CA LYS A 51 -14.16 -14.47 2.88
C LYS A 51 -14.34 -15.32 1.63
N HIS A 52 -13.64 -15.01 0.55
CA HIS A 52 -13.71 -15.73 -0.72
C HIS A 52 -12.72 -16.92 -0.80
N GLY A 53 -11.93 -17.17 0.25
CA GLY A 53 -11.07 -18.35 0.33
C GLY A 53 -9.84 -18.30 -0.59
N PHE A 54 -9.33 -17.09 -0.89
CA PHE A 54 -8.01 -16.96 -1.51
C PHE A 54 -6.92 -17.44 -0.56
N SER A 55 -5.79 -17.88 -1.10
CA SER A 55 -4.60 -18.33 -0.35
C SER A 55 -3.59 -17.20 -0.14
N ARG A 56 -3.62 -16.16 -1.00
CA ARG A 56 -2.71 -15.00 -0.96
C ARG A 56 -3.31 -13.79 -1.64
N ILE A 57 -2.92 -12.61 -1.15
CA ILE A 57 -3.25 -11.32 -1.75
C ILE A 57 -1.98 -10.62 -2.24
N HIS A 58 -2.02 -10.05 -3.44
CA HIS A 58 -1.02 -9.11 -3.94
C HIS A 58 -1.59 -7.69 -3.87
N LEU A 59 -1.16 -6.91 -2.88
CA LEU A 59 -1.66 -5.55 -2.65
C LEU A 59 -0.74 -4.53 -3.34
N ALA A 60 -1.21 -3.92 -4.42
CA ALA A 60 -0.47 -2.95 -5.21
C ALA A 60 -0.96 -1.53 -4.96
N GLY A 61 -0.08 -0.68 -4.41
CA GLY A 61 -0.44 0.66 -3.97
C GLY A 61 0.61 1.72 -4.27
N MET A 62 0.17 2.94 -4.55
CA MET A 62 1.05 4.11 -4.53
C MET A 62 1.26 4.61 -3.11
N TRP A 63 2.36 5.33 -2.87
CA TRP A 63 2.82 5.74 -1.55
C TRP A 63 1.75 6.32 -0.62
N ALA A 64 0.92 7.25 -1.10
CA ALA A 64 -0.14 7.83 -0.27
C ALA A 64 -1.14 6.78 0.24
N LYS A 65 -1.45 5.78 -0.59
CA LYS A 65 -2.39 4.71 -0.25
C LYS A 65 -1.74 3.67 0.66
N THR A 66 -0.47 3.35 0.41
CA THR A 66 0.33 2.47 1.26
C THR A 66 0.54 3.06 2.66
N LEU A 67 0.80 4.37 2.76
CA LEU A 67 0.87 5.08 4.05
C LEU A 67 -0.45 4.95 4.83
N LYS A 68 -1.60 5.12 4.18
CA LYS A 68 -2.91 4.97 4.84
C LYS A 68 -3.16 3.54 5.32
N CYS A 69 -2.71 2.55 4.55
CA CYS A 69 -2.70 1.16 5.00
C CYS A 69 -1.82 0.98 6.24
N ALA A 70 -0.60 1.53 6.24
CA ALA A 70 0.32 1.48 7.38
C ALA A 70 -0.19 2.22 8.63
N LEU A 71 -1.04 3.23 8.45
CA LEU A 71 -1.75 3.96 9.49
C LEU A 71 -3.06 3.28 9.94
N CYS A 72 -3.34 2.06 9.45
CA CYS A 72 -4.55 1.30 9.76
C CYS A 72 -5.85 2.04 9.43
N ILE A 73 -5.86 2.82 8.34
CA ILE A 73 -7.04 3.58 7.91
C ILE A 73 -7.88 2.69 6.96
N PRO A 74 -9.15 2.37 7.29
CA PRO A 74 -9.98 1.43 6.51
C PRO A 74 -10.24 1.84 5.06
N HIS A 75 -10.26 3.16 4.82
CA HIS A 75 -10.52 3.78 3.52
C HIS A 75 -9.36 4.67 3.10
N THR A 76 -8.96 4.59 1.84
CA THR A 76 -7.76 5.32 1.38
C THR A 76 -8.04 6.68 0.72
N HIS A 77 -9.31 7.11 0.71
CA HIS A 77 -9.71 8.44 0.24
C HIS A 77 -9.12 9.55 1.12
N VAL A 78 -8.74 10.67 0.52
CA VAL A 78 -8.23 11.85 1.25
C VAL A 78 -9.39 12.58 1.91
N ARG A 79 -9.35 12.74 3.24
CA ARG A 79 -10.37 13.54 3.95
C ARG A 79 -9.81 14.86 4.46
N ASN A 80 -8.60 14.84 5.03
CA ASN A 80 -7.95 16.02 5.64
C ASN A 80 -6.44 16.03 5.35
N GLY A 81 -6.03 16.68 4.26
CA GLY A 81 -4.64 16.60 3.75
C GLY A 81 -3.54 16.93 4.77
N ALA A 82 -3.68 18.00 5.56
CA ALA A 82 -2.68 18.41 6.55
C ALA A 82 -2.56 17.42 7.72
N LEU A 83 -3.70 16.94 8.23
CA LEU A 83 -3.75 15.97 9.33
C LEU A 83 -3.12 14.63 8.92
N GLU A 84 -3.25 14.26 7.65
CA GLU A 84 -2.60 13.06 7.09
C GLU A 84 -1.05 13.21 7.03
N MET A 85 -0.51 14.42 6.83
CA MET A 85 0.95 14.63 6.81
C MET A 85 1.56 14.54 8.21
N ASP A 86 0.88 15.10 9.21
CA ASP A 86 1.30 14.99 10.62
C ASP A 86 1.30 13.52 11.08
N GLN A 87 0.26 12.77 10.71
CA GLN A 87 0.19 11.32 10.99
C GLN A 87 1.32 10.56 10.29
N ALA A 88 1.59 10.86 9.01
CA ALA A 88 2.69 10.23 8.28
C ALA A 88 4.06 10.54 8.90
N ALA A 89 4.30 11.80 9.31
CA ALA A 89 5.54 12.19 9.97
C ALA A 89 5.73 11.49 11.32
N ARG A 90 4.67 11.40 12.14
CA ARG A 90 4.70 10.66 13.42
C ARG A 90 5.01 9.19 13.22
N LEU A 91 4.34 8.55 12.26
CA LEU A 91 4.62 7.15 11.88
C LEU A 91 6.09 6.95 11.52
N LEU A 92 6.68 7.87 10.73
CA LEU A 92 8.10 7.78 10.40
C LEU A 92 9.00 7.92 11.63
N GLY A 93 8.62 8.77 12.59
CA GLY A 93 9.32 8.88 13.89
C GLY A 93 9.29 7.57 14.68
N GLU A 94 8.12 6.92 14.76
CA GLU A 94 7.96 5.60 15.38
C GLU A 94 8.81 4.52 14.69
N LEU A 95 9.04 4.66 13.39
CA LEU A 95 9.88 3.77 12.58
C LEU A 95 11.38 4.12 12.61
N GLY A 96 11.80 5.12 13.39
CA GLY A 96 13.20 5.48 13.57
C GLY A 96 13.70 6.64 12.71
N LEU A 97 12.80 7.55 12.30
CA LEU A 97 13.20 8.87 11.80
C LEU A 97 13.51 9.80 12.98
N ASP A 98 14.63 10.54 12.91
CA ASP A 98 15.01 11.47 13.96
C ASP A 98 14.02 12.64 14.10
N GLN A 99 13.93 13.21 15.30
CA GLN A 99 12.91 14.22 15.64
C GLN A 99 12.99 15.50 14.78
N ASP A 100 14.20 15.94 14.40
CA ASP A 100 14.36 17.10 13.51
C ASP A 100 13.81 16.78 12.11
N SER A 101 14.15 15.61 11.56
CA SER A 101 13.60 15.15 10.30
C SER A 101 12.08 14.96 10.36
N VAL A 102 11.52 14.41 11.44
CA VAL A 102 10.06 14.29 11.64
C VAL A 102 9.40 15.67 11.56
N THR A 103 9.94 16.65 12.27
CA THR A 103 9.44 18.04 12.27
C THR A 103 9.52 18.66 10.89
N ARG A 104 10.57 18.34 10.12
CA ARG A 104 10.64 18.78 8.71
C ARG A 104 9.59 18.07 7.86
N MET A 105 9.31 16.78 8.07
CA MET A 105 8.33 16.03 7.26
C MET A 105 6.91 16.57 7.37
N THR A 106 6.50 17.15 8.51
CA THR A 106 5.17 17.77 8.65
C THR A 106 4.95 18.96 7.71
N THR A 107 6.03 19.59 7.24
CA THR A 107 5.97 20.71 6.27
C THR A 107 5.80 20.25 4.82
N ALA A 108 5.72 18.95 4.55
CA ALA A 108 5.46 18.44 3.22
C ALA A 108 4.02 18.76 2.81
N ASN A 109 3.83 19.20 1.56
CA ASN A 109 2.50 19.51 1.02
C ASN A 109 1.74 18.25 0.60
N THR A 110 2.46 17.17 0.29
CA THR A 110 1.88 15.92 -0.21
C THR A 110 2.61 14.70 0.34
N ALA A 111 1.91 13.57 0.40
CA ALA A 111 2.55 12.29 0.73
C ALA A 111 3.69 11.96 -0.26
N ARG A 112 3.54 12.28 -1.54
CA ARG A 112 4.59 12.08 -2.57
C ARG A 112 5.86 12.83 -2.20
N GLU A 113 5.74 14.06 -1.70
CA GLU A 113 6.88 14.85 -1.25
C GLU A 113 7.61 14.19 -0.07
N ILE A 114 6.88 13.57 0.87
CA ILE A 114 7.49 12.78 1.96
C ILE A 114 8.35 11.64 1.38
N LEU A 115 7.84 10.87 0.42
CA LEU A 115 8.62 9.80 -0.23
C LEU A 115 9.89 10.35 -0.89
N GLN A 116 9.77 11.45 -1.64
CA GLN A 116 10.92 12.08 -2.30
C GLN A 116 11.96 12.57 -1.28
N ARG A 117 11.53 13.14 -0.15
CA ARG A 117 12.42 13.59 0.92
C ARG A 117 13.14 12.40 1.58
N LEU A 118 12.46 11.26 1.78
CA LEU A 118 13.08 10.03 2.29
C LEU A 118 14.12 9.46 1.31
N GLN A 119 13.78 9.36 0.03
CA GLN A 119 14.70 8.90 -1.02
C GLN A 119 15.94 9.80 -1.13
N LYS A 120 15.75 11.13 -1.09
CA LYS A 120 16.87 12.09 -1.11
C LYS A 120 17.79 11.94 0.11
N LYS A 121 17.26 11.47 1.24
CA LYS A 121 18.02 11.20 2.47
C LYS A 121 18.61 9.78 2.52
N GLY A 122 18.41 8.95 1.48
CA GLY A 122 18.84 7.55 1.49
C GLY A 122 18.17 6.73 2.60
N ARG A 123 16.89 7.03 2.88
CA ARG A 123 16.08 6.34 3.90
C ARG A 123 15.12 5.32 3.31
N GLU A 124 15.61 4.49 2.38
CA GLU A 124 14.87 3.37 1.81
C GLU A 124 14.45 2.35 2.88
N ASP A 125 15.20 2.26 3.98
CA ASP A 125 14.86 1.49 5.17
C ASP A 125 13.49 1.90 5.73
N LEU A 126 13.22 3.20 5.83
CA LEU A 126 11.92 3.71 6.31
C LEU A 126 10.80 3.48 5.31
N VAL A 127 11.07 3.61 4.01
CA VAL A 127 10.09 3.30 2.96
C VAL A 127 9.67 1.83 3.05
N ARG A 128 10.64 0.92 3.22
CA ARG A 128 10.38 -0.51 3.45
C ARG A 128 9.63 -0.74 4.76
N ALA A 129 10.00 -0.06 5.85
CA ALA A 129 9.34 -0.22 7.14
C ALA A 129 7.85 0.21 7.10
N VAL A 130 7.52 1.28 6.37
CA VAL A 130 6.12 1.66 6.12
C VAL A 130 5.39 0.57 5.34
N CYS A 131 6.02 -0.02 4.31
CA CYS A 131 5.41 -1.11 3.56
C CYS A 131 5.18 -2.35 4.43
N ASN A 132 6.11 -2.68 5.34
CA ASN A 132 5.95 -3.77 6.30
C ASN A 132 4.77 -3.53 7.24
N LYS A 133 4.60 -2.29 7.74
CA LYS A 133 3.43 -1.95 8.56
C LYS A 133 2.12 -2.06 7.78
N ALA A 134 2.12 -1.66 6.51
CA ALA A 134 0.97 -1.83 5.63
C ALA A 134 0.65 -3.32 5.39
N GLN A 135 1.67 -4.16 5.21
CA GLN A 135 1.52 -5.61 5.09
C GLN A 135 0.91 -6.19 6.36
N GLN A 136 1.45 -5.85 7.54
CA GLN A 136 0.92 -6.33 8.81
C GLN A 136 -0.58 -6.02 8.97
N TYR A 137 -0.98 -4.78 8.71
CA TYR A 137 -2.40 -4.41 8.78
C TYR A 137 -3.25 -5.18 7.76
N ALA A 138 -2.71 -5.41 6.55
CA ALA A 138 -3.41 -6.13 5.50
C ALA A 138 -3.57 -7.64 5.82
N ASP A 139 -2.54 -8.25 6.41
CA ASP A 139 -2.57 -9.62 6.91
C ASP A 139 -3.64 -9.76 7.99
N GLU A 140 -3.62 -8.88 9.00
CA GLU A 140 -4.60 -8.87 10.09
C GLU A 140 -6.04 -8.68 9.58
N CYS A 141 -6.26 -7.77 8.64
CA CYS A 141 -7.59 -7.52 8.08
C CYS A 141 -8.13 -8.68 7.25
N SER A 142 -7.27 -9.32 6.46
CA SER A 142 -7.68 -10.36 5.51
C SER A 142 -7.69 -11.76 6.13
N GLY A 143 -6.88 -12.00 7.16
CA GLY A 143 -6.58 -13.33 7.68
C GLY A 143 -5.76 -14.18 6.70
N LEU A 144 -5.08 -13.55 5.74
CA LEU A 144 -4.32 -14.19 4.67
C LEU A 144 -2.92 -13.57 4.56
N PRO A 145 -1.93 -14.30 4.02
CA PRO A 145 -0.65 -13.69 3.61
C PRO A 145 -0.87 -12.64 2.50
N VAL A 146 -0.39 -11.42 2.74
CA VAL A 146 -0.41 -10.31 1.79
C VAL A 146 1.01 -9.95 1.37
N ILE A 147 1.26 -9.83 0.07
CA ILE A 147 2.50 -9.23 -0.46
C ILE A 147 2.19 -7.81 -0.89
N VAL A 148 2.95 -6.84 -0.40
CA VAL A 148 2.75 -5.43 -0.70
C VAL A 148 3.73 -4.98 -1.78
N TYR A 149 3.20 -4.36 -2.83
CA TYR A 149 3.95 -3.77 -3.94
C TYR A 149 3.77 -2.25 -3.90
N LEU A 150 4.83 -1.53 -3.50
CA LEU A 150 4.85 -0.07 -3.59
C LEU A 150 5.19 0.34 -5.01
N VAL A 151 4.30 1.11 -5.63
CA VAL A 151 4.40 1.53 -7.03
C VAL A 151 4.58 3.04 -7.15
N THR A 152 5.41 3.47 -8.09
CA THR A 152 5.49 4.85 -8.58
C THR A 152 5.17 4.91 -10.07
N SER A 153 4.71 6.07 -10.54
CA SER A 153 4.45 6.30 -11.96
C SER A 153 5.72 6.23 -12.81
N GLU A 154 6.86 6.58 -12.23
CA GLU A 154 8.14 6.73 -12.93
C GLU A 154 8.92 5.41 -13.02
N ALA A 155 8.89 4.59 -11.95
CA ALA A 155 9.76 3.42 -11.82
C ALA A 155 9.01 2.09 -11.74
N GLY A 156 7.67 2.11 -11.74
CA GLY A 156 6.89 0.89 -11.51
C GLY A 156 7.02 0.43 -10.05
N VAL A 157 7.25 -0.87 -9.82
CA VAL A 157 7.41 -1.42 -8.48
C VAL A 157 8.77 -1.03 -7.91
N ILE A 158 8.79 -0.31 -6.79
CA ILE A 158 10.02 0.13 -6.12
C ILE A 158 10.30 -0.60 -4.79
N VAL A 159 9.26 -1.19 -4.17
CA VAL A 159 9.40 -2.04 -2.98
C VAL A 159 8.44 -3.22 -3.11
N GLN A 160 8.93 -4.39 -2.71
CA GLN A 160 8.14 -5.59 -2.49
C GLN A 160 8.50 -6.14 -1.11
N VAL A 161 7.48 -6.38 -0.28
CA VAL A 161 7.57 -6.96 1.07
C VAL A 161 6.46 -7.97 1.28
#